data_AF-A0A654ZVJ2-F1
#
_entry.id   AF-A0A654ZVJ2-F1
#
_cell.length_a   1.000
_cell.length_b   1.000
_cell.length_c   1.000
_cell.angle_alpha   90.00
_cell.angle_beta   90.00
_cell.angle_gamma   90.00
#
_symmetry.space_group_name_H-M   'P 1'
#
loop_
_entity.id
_entity.type
_entity.pdbx_description
1 polymer ?
#
loop_
_entity_poly.entity_id
_entity_poly.type
_entity_poly.pdbx_seq_one_letter_code
_entity_poly.pdbx_strand_id
1 'polypeptide(L)' 'MIAGQASPSRIDGTHQTLQGADLTVIGARDDLMVNNAGLVCGGVHTANATVYMIDTVLMPPAQ' A
#
# COMPACT_ATOMS: atom_id res chain seq x y z
N MET A 1 3.20 -3.18 -6.03
CA MET A 1 2.88 -4.35 -5.19
C MET A 1 4.02 -4.53 -4.20
N ILE A 2 3.70 -4.87 -2.96
CA ILE A 2 4.66 -5.26 -1.92
C ILE A 2 4.64 -6.78 -1.77
N ALA A 3 5.75 -7.39 -1.34
CA ALA A 3 5.79 -8.83 -1.14
C ALA A 3 5.04 -9.24 0.15
N GLY A 4 4.27 -10.32 0.07
CA GLY A 4 3.49 -10.85 1.21
C GLY A 4 2.10 -10.22 1.36
N GLN A 5 1.39 -10.67 2.40
CA GLN A 5 0.07 -10.16 2.76
C GLN A 5 0.17 -9.44 4.10
N ALA A 6 -0.20 -8.16 4.12
CA ALA A 6 -0.31 -7.40 5.36
C ALA A 6 -1.77 -6.98 5.58
N SER A 7 -2.27 -7.25 6.78
CA SER A 7 -3.59 -6.77 7.22
C SER A 7 -3.55 -5.26 7.45
N PRO A 8 -4.71 -4.56 7.43
CA PRO A 8 -4.74 -3.10 7.60
C PRO A 8 -4.15 -2.61 8.92
N SER A 9 -4.09 -3.48 9.94
CA SER A 9 -3.48 -3.21 11.24
C SER A 9 -1.96 -3.42 11.30
N ARG A 10 -1.35 -3.92 10.22
CA ARG A 10 0.05 -4.35 10.13
C ARG A 10 0.74 -3.85 8.85
N ILE A 11 0.06 -2.99 8.10
CA ILE A 11 0.53 -2.46 6.81
C ILE A 11 1.26 -1.13 6.99
N ASP A 12 1.21 -0.50 8.16
CA ASP A 12 1.94 0.71 8.46
C ASP A 12 3.46 0.48 8.41
N GLY A 13 4.19 1.54 8.05
CA GLY A 13 5.65 1.51 7.91
C GLY A 13 6.12 1.57 6.45
N THR A 14 7.42 1.42 6.27
CA THR A 14 8.09 1.46 4.96
C THR A 14 8.22 0.04 4.40
N HIS A 15 7.82 -0.12 3.14
CA HIS A 15 7.82 -1.40 2.42
C HIS A 15 8.55 -1.24 1.10
N GLN A 16 9.43 -2.19 0.79
CA GLN A 16 10.00 -2.26 -0.54
C GLN A 16 8.98 -2.83 -1.52
N THR A 17 8.74 -2.12 -2.62
CA THR A 17 7.90 -2.61 -3.71
C THR A 17 8.66 -3.63 -4.56
N LEU A 18 7.92 -4.47 -5.29
CA LEU A 18 8.53 -5.39 -6.27
C LEU A 18 9.24 -4.67 -7.43
N GLN A 19 8.98 -3.37 -7.62
CA GLN A 19 9.74 -2.55 -8.58
C GLN A 19 11.05 -2.00 -7.99
N GLY A 20 11.35 -2.28 -6.72
CA GLY A 20 12.59 -1.91 -6.04
C GLY A 20 12.53 -0.57 -5.29
N ALA A 21 11.54 0.28 -5.56
CA ALA A 21 11.34 1.52 -4.81
C ALA A 21 10.62 1.29 -3.47
N ASP A 22 10.90 2.16 -2.50
CA ASP A 22 10.20 2.17 -1.22
C ASP A 22 8.84 2.86 -1.30
N LEU A 23 7.92 2.35 -0.48
CA LEU A 23 6.57 2.83 -0.29
C LEU A 23 6.33 2.99 1.21
N THR A 24 5.98 4.18 1.66
CA THR A 24 5.66 4.42 3.08
C THR A 24 4.15 4.44 3.27
N VAL A 25 3.66 3.65 4.20
CA VAL A 25 2.25 3.63 4.61
C VAL A 25 2.17 4.21 6.02
N ILE A 26 1.28 5.17 6.22
CA ILE A 26 1.02 5.80 7.52
C ILE A 26 -0.48 5.79 7.83
N GLY A 27 -0.83 5.98 9.09
CA GLY A 27 -2.22 5.99 9.55
C GLY A 27 -2.71 4.62 10.00
N ALA A 28 -4.01 4.49 10.23
CA ALA A 28 -4.62 3.26 10.70
C ALA A 28 -6.06 3.10 10.17
N ARG A 29 -6.48 1.84 9.97
CA ARG A 29 -7.83 1.47 9.50
C ARG A 29 -8.20 2.18 8.19
N ASP A 30 -9.15 3.11 8.24
CA ASP A 30 -9.70 3.79 7.07
C ASP A 30 -8.94 5.08 6.74
N ASP A 31 -8.12 5.59 7.68
CA ASP A 31 -7.29 6.80 7.50
C ASP A 31 -5.86 6.44 7.03
N LEU A 32 -5.72 5.32 6.31
CA LEU A 32 -4.41 4.94 5.76
C LEU A 32 -4.03 5.89 4.61
N MET A 33 -2.78 6.31 4.61
CA MET A 33 -2.15 7.00 3.50
C MET A 33 -0.97 6.18 2.98
N VAL A 34 -0.85 6.12 1.66
CA VAL A 34 0.23 5.43 0.96
C VAL A 34 1.04 6.50 0.22
N ASN A 35 2.22 6.82 0.72
CA ASN A 35 2.94 8.05 0.38
C ASN A 35 2.02 9.28 0.54
N ASN A 36 1.67 9.92 -0.56
CA ASN A 36 0.79 11.07 -0.66
C ASN A 36 -0.63 10.71 -1.17
N ALA A 37 -0.95 9.43 -1.31
CA ALA A 37 -2.25 8.94 -1.79
C ALA A 37 -3.14 8.50 -0.62
N GLY A 38 -4.42 8.88 -0.65
CA GLY A 38 -5.41 8.45 0.34
C GLY A 38 -5.98 7.08 0.01
N LEU A 39 -6.30 6.29 1.04
CA LEU A 39 -7.02 5.03 0.88
C LEU A 39 -8.49 5.29 0.48
N VAL A 40 -8.94 4.64 -0.59
CA VAL A 40 -10.34 4.63 -1.02
C VAL A 40 -11.05 3.36 -0.54
N CYS A 41 -10.36 2.22 -0.64
CA CYS A 41 -10.87 0.93 -0.17
C CYS A 41 -9.68 0.03 0.18
N GLY A 42 -9.61 -0.48 1.40
CA GLY A 42 -8.50 -1.30 1.88
C GLY A 42 -8.93 -2.69 2.32
N GLY A 43 -7.99 -3.64 2.33
CA GLY A 43 -8.22 -4.95 2.92
C GLY A 43 -9.06 -5.91 2.08
N VAL A 44 -9.20 -5.68 0.77
CA VAL A 44 -9.97 -6.58 -0.11
C VAL A 44 -9.16 -7.85 -0.35
N HIS A 45 -9.62 -8.97 0.21
CA HIS A 45 -8.96 -10.25 0.06
C HIS A 45 -9.22 -10.85 -1.32
N THR A 46 -8.13 -11.25 -1.97
CA THR A 46 -8.14 -12.07 -3.18
C THR A 46 -7.49 -13.42 -2.87
N ALA A 47 -7.49 -14.35 -3.83
CA ALA A 47 -6.92 -15.68 -3.63
C ALA A 47 -5.44 -15.64 -3.18
N ASN A 48 -4.67 -14.65 -3.64
CA ASN A 48 -3.22 -14.62 -3.44
C ASN A 48 -2.71 -13.34 -2.76
N ALA A 49 -3.53 -12.29 -2.67
CA ALA A 49 -3.11 -10.99 -2.17
C ALA A 49 -4.24 -10.24 -1.46
N THR A 50 -3.85 -9.21 -0.72
CA THR A 50 -4.77 -8.19 -0.22
C THR A 50 -4.64 -6.95 -1.10
N VAL A 51 -5.75 -6.43 -1.59
CA VAL A 51 -5.80 -5.23 -2.42
C VAL A 51 -6.15 -4.02 -1.57
N TYR A 52 -5.37 -2.96 -1.76
CA TYR A 52 -5.61 -1.61 -1.24
C TYR A 52 -5.69 -0.66 -2.43
N MET A 53 -6.83 0.02 -2.56
CA MET A 53 -7.11 0.98 -3.61
C MET A 53 -6.92 2.38 -3.07
N ILE A 54 -6.18 3.20 -3.82
CA ILE A 54 -5.81 4.57 -3.46
C ILE A 54 -6.35 5.55 -4.51
N ASP A 55 -6.47 6.82 -4.12
CA ASP A 55 -7.04 7.89 -4.96
C ASP A 55 -6.06 8.50 -5.97
N THR A 56 -4.76 8.22 -5.82
CA THR A 56 -3.69 8.84 -6.60
C THR A 56 -2.83 7.79 -7.29
N VAL A 57 -2.50 8.03 -8.56
CA VAL A 57 -1.56 7.19 -9.30
C VAL A 57 -0.15 7.41 -8.76
N LEU A 58 0.49 6.33 -8.30
CA LEU A 58 1.90 6.36 -7.91
C LEU A 58 2.78 6.18 -9.14
N MET A 59 3.80 7.04 -9.25
CA MET A 59 4.77 6.97 -10.34
C MET A 59 5.90 5.99 -9.98
N PRO A 60 6.36 5.17 -10.95
CA PRO A 60 7.56 4.37 -10.77
C PRO A 60 8.79 5.25 -10.43
N PRO A 61 9.79 4.73 -9.72
CA PRO A 61 11.07 5.41 -9.59
C PRO A 61 11.64 5.73 -10.99
N ALA A 62 12.21 6.92 -11.15
CA ALA A 62 13.02 7.21 -12.32
C ALA A 62 14.22 6.25 -12.33
N GLN A 63 14.45 5.58 -13.46
CA GLN A 63 15.59 4.68 -13.66
C GLN A 63 16.92 5.43 -13.57
#